data_AF-A0A261STW1-F1
#
_entry.id   AF-A0A261STW1-F1
#
_cell.length_a   1.000
_cell.length_b   1.000
_cell.length_c   1.000
_cell.angle_alpha   90.00
_cell.angle_beta   90.00
_cell.angle_gamma   90.00
#
_symmetry.space_group_name_H-M   'P 1'
#
loop_
_entity.id
_entity.type
_entity.pdbx_description
1 polymer ?
#
loop_
_entity_poly.entity_id
_entity_poly.type
_entity_poly.pdbx_seq_one_letter_code
_entity_poly.pdbx_strand_id
1 'polypeptide(L)'
;MYVCICNAVTERQIRACVDSGAATLGDLQFELGVASCCGCCAATATEYLPGGRASSVCDVRSLAVPVNTPSALVDAEPLAAEPAANSPLRPFPVPLVAAA
;
A
#
# COMPACT_ATOMS: atom_id res chain seq x y z
N MET A 1 -9.84 -1.64 -6.95
CA MET A 1 -10.35 -0.35 -7.48
C MET A 1 -9.19 0.56 -7.91
N TYR A 2 -9.40 1.59 -8.75
CA TYR A 2 -8.42 2.69 -8.90
C TYR A 2 -8.59 3.69 -7.76
N VAL A 3 -7.50 3.97 -7.06
CA VAL A 3 -7.48 4.93 -5.93
C VAL A 3 -6.90 6.27 -6.38
N CYS A 4 -5.87 6.27 -7.22
CA CYS A 4 -5.32 7.49 -7.83
C CYS A 4 -5.51 7.44 -9.36
N ILE A 5 -6.31 8.36 -9.89
CA ILE A 5 -6.54 8.45 -11.35
C ILE A 5 -5.34 9.09 -12.05
N CYS A 6 -4.74 10.14 -11.47
CA CYS A 6 -3.62 10.87 -12.07
C CYS A 6 -2.44 9.97 -12.43
N ASN A 7 -2.10 9.04 -11.52
CA ASN A 7 -0.94 8.16 -11.66
C ASN A 7 -1.35 6.69 -11.88
N ALA A 8 -2.64 6.45 -12.22
CA ALA A 8 -3.20 5.13 -12.46
C ALA A 8 -2.85 4.09 -11.36
N VAL A 9 -2.95 4.51 -10.09
CA VAL A 9 -2.66 3.63 -8.95
C VAL A 9 -3.92 2.91 -8.51
N THR A 10 -3.82 1.59 -8.42
CA THR A 10 -4.86 0.69 -7.96
C THR A 10 -4.71 0.36 -6.48
N GLU A 11 -5.83 0.05 -5.86
CA GLU A 11 -5.91 -0.48 -4.49
C GLU A 11 -5.00 -1.69 -4.25
N ARG A 12 -4.86 -2.59 -5.23
CA ARG A 12 -3.98 -3.76 -5.10
C ARG A 12 -2.51 -3.36 -4.97
N GLN A 13 -2.09 -2.32 -5.69
CA GLN A 13 -0.74 -1.78 -5.59
C GLN A 13 -0.51 -1.11 -4.23
N ILE A 14 -1.49 -0.35 -3.74
CA ILE A 14 -1.40 0.27 -2.41
C ILE A 14 -1.28 -0.81 -1.33
N ARG A 15 -2.11 -1.85 -1.38
CA ARG A 15 -2.01 -2.99 -0.45
C ARG A 15 -0.65 -3.69 -0.51
N ALA A 16 -0.18 -4.01 -1.71
CA ALA A 16 1.14 -4.63 -1.87
C ALA A 16 2.28 -3.77 -1.29
N CYS A 17 2.19 -2.45 -1.42
CA CYS A 17 3.17 -1.51 -0.85
C CYS A 17 3.08 -1.44 0.69
N VAL A 18 1.87 -1.51 1.25
CA VAL A 18 1.66 -1.62 2.70
C VAL A 18 2.19 -2.96 3.23
N ASP A 19 1.93 -4.06 2.52
CA ASP A 19 2.44 -5.39 2.86
C ASP A 19 3.99 -5.45 2.80
N SER A 20 4.62 -4.65 1.92
CA SER A 20 6.08 -4.46 1.90
C SER A 20 6.62 -3.51 2.98
N GLY A 21 5.75 -2.92 3.81
CA GLY A 21 6.12 -2.13 4.98
C GLY A 21 5.84 -0.62 4.89
N ALA A 22 5.11 -0.14 3.86
CA ALA A 22 4.70 1.26 3.82
C ALA A 22 3.72 1.59 4.97
N ALA A 23 4.11 2.54 5.82
CA ALA A 23 3.33 2.91 7.01
C ALA A 23 2.77 4.34 6.93
N THR A 24 3.26 5.16 5.98
CA THR A 24 2.87 6.56 5.84
C THR A 24 2.45 6.90 4.41
N LEU A 25 1.71 8.00 4.25
CA LEU A 25 1.36 8.53 2.93
C LEU A 25 2.62 8.94 2.15
N GLY A 26 3.70 9.33 2.84
CA GLY A 26 4.99 9.65 2.22
C GLY A 26 5.62 8.45 1.54
N ASP A 27 5.54 7.28 2.16
CA ASP A 27 6.06 6.02 1.61
C ASP A 27 5.29 5.65 0.32
N LEU A 28 3.96 5.71 0.37
CA LEU A 28 3.12 5.46 -0.81
C LEU A 28 3.36 6.49 -1.93
N GLN A 29 3.58 7.76 -1.57
CA GLN A 29 3.94 8.82 -2.53
C GLN A 29 5.25 8.51 -3.23
N PHE A 30 6.26 8.06 -2.48
CA PHE A 30 7.58 7.74 -3.02
C PHE A 30 7.54 6.50 -3.92
N GLU A 31 6.84 5.45 -3.49
CA GLU A 31 6.78 4.15 -4.19
C GLU A 31 5.83 4.17 -5.40
N LEU A 32 4.64 4.74 -5.25
CA LEU A 32 3.54 4.64 -6.23
C LEU A 32 3.16 5.98 -6.87
N GLY A 33 3.64 7.10 -6.33
CA GLY A 33 3.21 8.43 -6.75
C GLY A 33 1.78 8.77 -6.34
N VAL A 34 1.14 8.08 -5.39
CA VAL A 34 -0.22 8.50 -4.95
C VAL A 34 -0.19 9.91 -4.40
N ALA A 35 -1.27 10.68 -4.54
CA ALA A 35 -1.39 12.06 -4.02
C ALA A 35 -0.36 13.10 -4.51
N SER A 36 0.54 12.78 -5.45
CA SER A 36 1.59 13.71 -5.91
C SER A 36 1.16 14.71 -6.99
N CYS A 37 -0.07 14.59 -7.54
CA CYS A 37 -0.59 15.46 -8.59
C CYS A 37 -1.71 16.39 -8.09
N CYS A 38 -2.97 15.93 -8.07
CA CYS A 38 -4.10 16.72 -7.61
C CYS A 38 -4.41 16.58 -6.11
N GLY A 39 -3.83 15.58 -5.44
CA GLY A 39 -4.03 15.32 -4.02
C GLY A 39 -5.39 14.72 -3.62
N CYS A 40 -6.39 14.67 -4.51
CA CYS A 40 -7.76 14.23 -4.17
C CYS A 40 -7.85 12.80 -3.60
N CYS A 41 -6.90 11.93 -3.94
CA CYS A 41 -6.85 10.55 -3.46
C CYS A 41 -6.16 10.39 -2.10
N ALA A 42 -5.59 11.45 -1.50
CA ALA A 42 -4.77 11.35 -0.29
C ALA A 42 -5.52 10.76 0.90
N ALA A 43 -6.74 11.24 1.16
CA ALA A 43 -7.58 10.73 2.25
C ALA A 43 -7.88 9.24 2.06
N THR A 44 -8.30 8.84 0.85
CA THR A 44 -8.61 7.44 0.53
C THR A 44 -7.37 6.55 0.58
N ALA A 45 -6.22 7.00 0.08
CA ALA A 45 -4.97 6.25 0.17
C ALA A 45 -4.53 6.02 1.63
N THR A 46 -4.76 7.01 2.51
CA THR A 46 -4.47 6.92 3.94
C THR A 46 -5.34 5.86 4.63
N GLU A 47 -6.56 5.60 4.18
CA GLU A 47 -7.42 4.56 4.76
C GLU A 47 -6.86 3.14 4.60
N TYR A 48 -5.94 2.93 3.65
CA TYR A 48 -5.27 1.64 3.44
C TYR A 48 -4.02 1.45 4.30
N LEU A 49 -3.51 2.51 4.92
CA LEU A 49 -2.36 2.45 5.82
C LEU A 49 -2.74 1.81 7.17
N PRO A 50 -1.74 1.38 7.98
CA PRO A 50 -1.99 0.83 9.31
C PRO A 50 -2.83 1.78 10.18
N GLY A 51 -3.93 1.28 10.74
CA GLY A 51 -4.88 2.08 11.53
C GLY A 51 -5.98 2.77 10.70
N GLY A 52 -5.90 2.69 9.37
CA GLY A 52 -6.96 3.13 8.46
C GLY A 52 -8.13 2.14 8.37
N ARG A 53 -9.31 2.65 8.01
CA ARG A 53 -10.56 1.86 7.94
C ARG A 53 -10.54 0.78 6.86
N ALA A 54 -9.79 0.99 5.79
CA ALA A 54 -9.66 0.06 4.67
C ALA A 54 -8.55 -0.97 4.87
N SER A 55 -7.70 -0.80 5.89
CA SER A 55 -6.69 -1.79 6.32
C SER A 55 -7.33 -3.10 6.81
N SER A 56 -8.59 -3.06 7.26
CA SER A 56 -9.25 -4.17 7.95
C SER A 56 -10.43 -4.80 7.18
N VAL A 57 -10.58 -4.59 5.88
CA VAL A 57 -11.75 -5.13 5.13
C VAL A 57 -11.72 -6.67 4.98
N CYS A 58 -10.73 -7.36 5.56
CA CYS A 58 -10.77 -8.80 5.82
C CYS A 58 -10.76 -9.19 7.31
N ASP A 59 -10.90 -8.25 8.25
CA ASP A 59 -10.98 -8.58 9.68
C ASP A 59 -12.41 -9.00 10.06
N VAL A 60 -12.80 -10.19 9.60
CA VAL A 60 -13.91 -10.98 10.17
C VAL A 60 -13.47 -11.60 11.51
N ARG A 61 -12.49 -11.00 12.21
CA ARG A 61 -11.90 -11.59 13.42
C ARG A 61 -12.59 -11.19 14.72
N SER A 62 -13.59 -10.32 14.70
CA SER A 62 -14.35 -9.96 15.91
C SER A 62 -15.75 -10.61 16.04
N LEU A 63 -16.06 -11.66 15.27
CA LEU A 63 -17.16 -12.59 15.66
C LEU A 63 -16.66 -13.91 16.28
N ALA A 64 -15.36 -14.09 16.47
CA ALA A 64 -14.82 -15.28 17.14
C ALA A 64 -14.84 -15.10 18.67
N VAL A 65 -15.99 -15.43 19.27
CA VAL A 65 -16.09 -15.84 20.68
C VAL A 65 -15.23 -17.11 20.88
N PRO A 66 -14.44 -17.24 21.97
CA PRO A 66 -13.45 -18.31 22.08
C PRO A 66 -14.13 -19.66 22.37
N VAL A 67 -13.88 -20.67 21.53
CA VAL A 67 -14.04 -22.08 21.91
C VAL A 67 -12.78 -22.86 21.56
N ASN A 68 -11.94 -23.00 22.59
CA ASN A 68 -10.93 -24.03 22.85
C ASN A 68 -10.06 -24.54 21.68
N THR A 69 -8.80 -24.12 21.65
CA THR A 69 -7.69 -24.77 20.91
C THR A 69 -7.37 -26.16 21.48
N PRO A 70 -6.92 -27.10 20.64
CA PRO A 70 -5.50 -27.45 20.77
C PRO A 70 -4.73 -27.53 19.44
N SER A 71 -3.44 -27.19 19.56
CA SER A 71 -2.31 -27.27 18.64
C SER A 71 -2.43 -28.09 17.36
N ALA A 72 -2.15 -27.44 16.23
CA ALA A 72 -1.30 -27.99 15.16
C ALA A 72 -0.78 -26.87 14.21
N LEU A 73 0.51 -26.52 14.37
CA LEU A 73 1.52 -26.30 13.32
C LEU A 73 1.05 -25.91 11.90
N VAL A 74 1.41 -24.70 11.45
CA VAL A 74 2.09 -24.50 10.15
C VAL A 74 3.03 -23.30 10.22
N ASP A 75 4.32 -23.57 10.08
CA ASP A 75 5.34 -22.65 9.59
C ASP A 75 4.99 -22.16 8.18
N ALA A 76 5.14 -20.85 7.96
CA ALA A 76 5.31 -20.28 6.63
C ALA A 76 6.10 -18.97 6.73
N GLU A 77 7.42 -19.12 6.87
CA GLU A 77 8.42 -18.13 6.44
C GLU A 77 8.40 -18.00 4.89
N PRO A 78 9.04 -16.97 4.32
CA PRO A 78 8.41 -15.98 3.45
C PRO A 78 8.55 -16.33 1.97
N LEU A 79 7.42 -16.38 1.25
CA LEU A 79 7.46 -16.50 -0.21
C LEU A 79 7.74 -15.12 -0.83
N ALA A 80 9.00 -14.94 -1.21
CA ALA A 80 9.50 -14.16 -2.34
C ALA A 80 8.58 -13.03 -2.85
N ALA A 81 8.98 -11.80 -2.53
CA ALA A 81 8.61 -10.62 -3.29
C ALA A 81 9.01 -10.81 -4.77
N GLU A 82 8.02 -11.03 -5.63
CA GLU A 82 8.20 -10.85 -7.07
C GLU A 82 7.86 -9.39 -7.43
N PRO A 83 8.70 -8.74 -8.26
CA PRO A 83 8.80 -7.29 -8.30
C PRO A 83 7.55 -6.66 -8.89
N ALA A 84 7.14 -5.54 -8.28
CA ALA A 84 6.11 -4.66 -8.80
C ALA A 84 6.29 -4.43 -10.31
N ALA A 85 5.26 -4.76 -11.08
CA ALA A 85 5.22 -4.70 -12.55
C ALA A 85 5.25 -3.26 -13.12
N ASN A 86 5.86 -2.32 -12.41
CA ASN A 86 6.15 -0.95 -12.82
C ASN A 86 7.58 -0.59 -12.39
N SER A 87 8.55 -1.37 -12.89
CA SER A 87 9.99 -1.20 -12.74
C SER A 87 10.45 0.29 -12.72
N PRO A 88 11.40 0.68 -11.83
CA PRO A 88 11.83 2.06 -11.53
C PRO A 88 12.61 2.78 -12.66
N LEU A 89 12.56 2.27 -13.89
CA LEU A 89 13.09 2.95 -15.08
C LEU A 89 12.09 3.94 -15.69
N ARG A 90 11.23 4.56 -14.88
CA ARG A 90 10.62 5.84 -15.24
C ARG A 90 11.39 6.92 -14.49
N PRO A 91 12.42 7.50 -15.13
CA PRO A 91 13.08 8.66 -14.57
C PRO A 91 12.00 9.73 -14.44
N PHE A 92 11.71 10.09 -13.19
CA PHE A 92 11.06 11.35 -12.88
C PHE A 92 11.67 12.46 -13.77
N PRO A 93 10.90 13.19 -14.59
CA PRO A 93 11.37 14.46 -15.12
C PRO A 93 11.05 15.51 -14.06
N VAL A 94 11.79 15.53 -12.95
CA VAL A 94 11.88 16.77 -12.17
C VAL A 94 12.96 17.59 -12.84
N PRO A 95 12.64 18.68 -13.55
CA PRO A 95 13.68 19.59 -14.01
C PRO A 95 14.31 20.21 -12.75
N LEU A 96 15.55 19.82 -12.45
CA LEU A 96 16.40 20.55 -11.52
C LEU A 96 16.54 21.97 -12.08
N VAL A 97 15.84 22.91 -11.44
CA VAL A 97 15.98 24.35 -11.71
C VAL A 97 17.42 24.72 -11.31
N ALA A 98 18.28 24.86 -12.31
CA ALA A 98 19.57 25.52 -12.15
C ALA A 98 19.28 27.01 -11.92
N ALA A 99 19.38 27.43 -10.67
CA ALA A 99 19.49 28.84 -10.32
C ALA A 99 20.85 29.35 -10.83
N ALA A 100 20.81 30.29 -11.76
CA ALA A 100 21.92 31.17 -12.14
C ALA A 100 21.36 32.57 -12.38
#